data_AF-A0A1B6JIX8-F1
#
_entry.id   AF-A0A1B6JIX8-F1
#
_cell.length_a   1.000
_cell.length_b   1.000
_cell.length_c   1.000
_cell.angle_alpha   90.00
_cell.angle_beta   90.00
_cell.angle_gamma   90.00
#
_symmetry.space_group_name_H-M   'P 1'
#
loop_
_entity.id
_entity.type
_entity.pdbx_description
1 polymer ?
#
loop_
_entity_poly.entity_id
_entity_poly.type
_entity_poly.pdbx_seq_one_letter_code
_entity_poly.pdbx_strand_id
1 'polypeptide(L)'
;MLINHYRGSANENKSKFDKPSEYIHYLDQPDLSINKIHNCLESLRIALTNNPLSWIEEFGTEGLKKVLSTLNLCYRNDSKYDKIQCECLKCLRAIMNNTQGVKQMFSQKEALTIVAQSLDANKPAVIMYEAVRVLAAVCLIPPDGHERVIEAITMSGEMRRLTNRFQPVVDALIKGNAQLRVVCLQLINAIVTTPDDLEFRLHLRNEIMRTGLMDELDTLEKEGDQGDEQLNVQLKIFLDHKEEDYYELIQRFDSVRMEVDDVNDCFEVVKNLVMDSPAEPYLLSILQHLLFIRDDTLIRPAYYKLIEECVSQIVLHRGGCDPDFAMTRRFQIDVQPLIDSLVEKSKVEVERRL
;
A
#
# COMPACT_ATOMS: atom_id res chain seq x y z
N MET A 1 45.00 -28.52 52.19
CA MET A 1 45.30 -28.11 50.80
C MET A 1 44.19 -28.67 49.92
N LEU A 2 43.20 -27.86 49.58
CA LEU A 2 42.12 -28.21 48.66
C LEU A 2 42.22 -27.25 47.46
N ILE A 3 42.46 -27.84 46.29
CA ILE A 3 42.67 -27.17 45.01
C ILE A 3 41.29 -26.76 44.46
N ASN A 4 41.05 -25.45 44.36
CA ASN A 4 39.89 -24.90 43.68
C ASN A 4 40.16 -24.87 42.16
N HIS A 5 39.56 -25.82 41.44
CA HIS A 5 39.44 -25.75 39.99
C HIS A 5 38.35 -24.74 39.61
N TYR A 6 38.73 -23.49 39.37
CA TYR A 6 37.91 -22.58 38.57
C TYR A 6 38.08 -22.95 37.09
N ARG A 7 37.20 -23.82 36.58
CA ARG A 7 36.97 -23.92 35.13
C ARG A 7 36.08 -22.74 34.74
N GLY A 8 36.70 -21.66 34.29
CA GLY A 8 36.01 -20.62 33.54
C GLY A 8 35.52 -21.22 32.23
N SER A 9 34.20 -21.39 32.12
CA SER A 9 33.51 -21.57 30.85
C SER A 9 33.74 -20.30 30.02
N ALA A 10 34.68 -20.34 29.09
CA ALA A 10 34.93 -19.27 28.15
C ALA A 10 33.66 -19.06 27.30
N ASN A 11 33.15 -17.84 27.36
CA ASN A 11 31.99 -17.36 26.63
C ASN A 11 32.41 -17.18 25.17
N GLU A 12 32.14 -18.17 24.30
CA GLU A 12 32.50 -18.18 22.85
C GLU A 12 31.62 -17.28 21.97
N ASN A 13 30.98 -16.24 22.54
CA ASN A 13 30.15 -15.27 21.81
C ASN A 13 30.75 -13.86 21.81
N LYS A 14 32.08 -13.73 21.66
CA LYS A 14 32.66 -12.42 21.29
C LYS A 14 32.49 -12.23 19.79
N SER A 15 31.86 -11.12 19.41
CA SER A 15 31.88 -10.57 18.05
C SER A 15 33.30 -10.70 17.49
N LYS A 16 33.44 -11.31 16.30
CA LYS A 16 34.76 -11.51 15.67
C LYS A 16 35.41 -10.19 15.26
N PHE A 17 34.63 -9.12 15.21
CA PHE A 17 35.01 -7.79 14.78
C PHE A 17 34.62 -6.75 15.83
N ASP A 18 35.50 -5.80 16.11
CA ASP A 18 35.24 -4.73 17.08
C ASP A 18 34.93 -3.40 16.38
N LYS A 19 35.51 -3.17 15.18
CA LYS A 19 35.39 -1.90 14.45
C LYS A 19 34.46 -1.98 13.23
N PRO A 20 33.72 -0.92 12.88
CA PRO A 20 32.90 -0.87 11.68
C PRO A 20 33.67 -1.21 10.40
N SER A 21 34.89 -0.69 10.26
CA SER A 21 35.75 -0.89 9.08
C SER A 21 36.09 -2.36 8.82
N GLU A 22 36.16 -3.18 9.87
CA GLU A 22 36.48 -4.61 9.76
C GLU A 22 35.34 -5.38 9.08
N TYR A 23 34.08 -5.03 9.40
CA TYR A 23 32.91 -5.59 8.73
C TYR A 23 32.89 -5.23 7.24
N ILE A 24 33.17 -3.97 6.91
CA ILE A 24 33.19 -3.47 5.53
C ILE A 24 34.26 -4.21 4.74
N HIS A 25 35.50 -4.27 5.24
CA HIS A 25 36.60 -4.94 4.58
C HIS A 25 36.36 -6.45 4.48
N TYR A 26 35.80 -7.09 5.51
CA TYR A 26 35.53 -8.52 5.46
C TYR A 26 34.51 -8.85 4.37
N LEU A 27 33.39 -8.12 4.30
CA LEU A 27 32.37 -8.31 3.27
C LEU A 27 32.85 -7.93 1.86
N ASP A 28 33.94 -7.16 1.72
CA ASP A 28 34.56 -6.84 0.44
C ASP A 28 35.51 -7.93 -0.09
N GLN A 29 35.84 -8.92 0.74
CA GLN A 29 36.71 -10.01 0.30
C GLN A 29 36.05 -10.83 -0.81
N PRO A 30 36.77 -11.12 -1.90
CA PRO A 30 36.27 -12.03 -2.93
C PRO A 30 36.10 -13.45 -2.37
N ASP A 31 35.20 -14.22 -2.97
CA ASP A 31 35.04 -15.66 -2.73
C ASP A 31 34.65 -16.07 -1.29
N LEU A 32 33.96 -15.20 -0.56
CA LEU A 32 33.33 -15.59 0.70
C LEU A 32 32.25 -16.65 0.48
N SER A 33 32.30 -17.72 1.28
CA SER A 33 31.22 -18.71 1.28
C SER A 33 29.94 -18.12 1.88
N ILE A 34 28.79 -18.63 1.44
CA ILE A 34 27.44 -18.21 1.89
C ILE A 34 27.38 -18.16 3.44
N ASN A 35 27.88 -19.20 4.11
CA ASN A 35 27.88 -19.25 5.58
C ASN A 35 28.75 -18.15 6.22
N LYS A 36 29.90 -17.81 5.61
CA LYS A 36 30.76 -16.73 6.12
C LYS A 36 30.11 -15.36 5.96
N ILE A 37 29.42 -15.12 4.84
CA ILE A 37 28.67 -13.88 4.61
C ILE A 37 27.52 -13.78 5.63
N HIS A 38 26.73 -14.83 5.77
CA HIS A 38 25.63 -14.89 6.72
C HIS A 38 26.08 -14.60 8.15
N ASN A 39 27.11 -15.31 8.65
CA ASN A 39 27.59 -15.13 10.01
C ASN A 39 28.18 -13.72 10.25
N CYS A 40 28.79 -13.12 9.22
CA CYS A 40 29.25 -11.74 9.29
C CYS A 40 28.08 -10.76 9.42
N LEU A 41 27.04 -10.91 8.61
CA LEU A 41 25.85 -10.05 8.67
C LEU A 41 25.07 -10.22 9.97
N GLU A 42 24.97 -11.43 10.51
CA GLU A 42 24.35 -11.65 11.82
C GLU A 42 25.12 -10.94 12.94
N SER A 43 26.45 -11.04 12.94
CA SER A 43 27.32 -10.30 13.87
C SER A 43 27.19 -8.79 13.68
N LEU A 44 27.14 -8.32 12.42
CA LEU A 44 26.96 -6.91 12.07
C LEU A 44 25.62 -6.37 12.57
N ARG A 45 24.52 -7.12 12.40
CA ARG A 45 23.20 -6.75 12.92
C ARG A 45 23.26 -6.52 14.42
N ILE A 46 23.92 -7.41 15.16
CA ILE A 46 24.07 -7.30 16.62
C ILE A 46 24.88 -6.05 16.97
N ALA A 47 25.98 -5.79 16.26
CA ALA A 47 26.81 -4.60 16.44
C ALA A 47 26.03 -3.31 16.17
N LEU A 48 25.31 -3.23 15.04
CA LEU A 48 24.46 -2.09 14.66
C LEU A 48 23.36 -1.80 15.68
N THR A 49 22.88 -2.83 16.38
CA THR A 49 21.79 -2.69 17.36
C THR A 49 22.29 -2.28 18.74
N ASN A 50 23.46 -2.77 19.15
CA ASN A 50 23.93 -2.65 20.54
C ASN A 50 25.02 -1.58 20.75
N ASN A 51 25.67 -1.12 19.68
CA ASN A 51 26.72 -0.10 19.79
C ASN A 51 26.14 1.33 19.78
N PRO A 52 26.89 2.33 20.29
CA PRO A 52 26.43 3.72 20.30
C PRO A 52 26.29 4.30 18.89
N LEU A 53 25.55 5.41 18.78
CA LEU A 53 25.34 6.12 17.50
C LEU A 53 26.64 6.46 16.78
N SER A 54 27.71 6.80 17.51
CA SER A 54 29.03 7.07 16.93
C SER A 54 29.61 5.89 16.14
N TRP A 55 29.29 4.66 16.53
CA TRP A 55 29.69 3.46 15.79
C TRP A 55 28.93 3.35 14.46
N ILE A 56 27.64 3.69 14.46
CA ILE A 56 26.79 3.70 13.26
C ILE A 56 27.24 4.83 12.32
N GLU A 57 27.61 5.98 12.86
CA GLU A 57 28.20 7.10 12.11
C GLU A 57 29.51 6.69 11.43
N GLU A 58 30.39 5.97 12.13
CA GLU A 58 31.64 5.44 11.58
C GLU A 58 31.40 4.33 10.53
N PHE A 59 30.40 3.46 10.73
CA PHE A 59 29.99 2.49 9.70
C PHE A 59 29.53 3.20 8.42
N GLY A 60 28.72 4.23 8.59
CA GLY A 60 28.47 5.26 7.60
C GLY A 60 27.91 4.78 6.27
N THR A 61 28.05 5.64 5.26
CA THR A 61 27.57 5.40 3.90
C THR A 61 28.28 4.22 3.23
N GLU A 62 29.57 4.01 3.49
CA GLU A 62 30.32 2.90 2.90
C GLU A 62 29.85 1.54 3.43
N GLY A 63 29.58 1.46 4.74
CA GLY A 63 28.97 0.27 5.33
C GLY A 63 27.57 0.01 4.80
N LEU A 64 26.73 1.06 4.71
CA LEU A 64 25.40 0.95 4.10
C LEU A 64 25.46 0.41 2.66
N LYS A 65 26.32 0.97 1.81
CA LYS A 65 26.53 0.50 0.43
C LYS A 65 26.96 -0.97 0.40
N LYS A 66 27.79 -1.41 1.35
CA LYS A 66 28.21 -2.81 1.43
C LYS A 66 27.04 -3.73 1.73
N VAL A 67 26.17 -3.38 2.68
CA VAL A 67 24.94 -4.14 2.98
C VAL A 67 24.01 -4.18 1.76
N LEU A 68 23.79 -3.03 1.10
CA LEU A 68 22.96 -2.96 -0.12
C LEU A 68 23.54 -3.78 -1.28
N SER A 69 24.85 -3.77 -1.48
CA SER A 69 25.51 -4.58 -2.51
C SER A 69 25.37 -6.08 -2.23
N THR A 70 25.44 -6.47 -0.95
CA THR A 70 25.24 -7.87 -0.52
C THR A 70 23.78 -8.29 -0.69
N LEU A 71 22.82 -7.40 -0.42
CA LEU A 71 21.41 -7.62 -0.70
C LEU A 71 21.16 -7.80 -2.20
N ASN A 72 21.77 -6.96 -3.05
CA ASN A 72 21.65 -7.07 -4.50
C ASN A 72 22.26 -8.37 -5.06
N LEU A 73 23.34 -8.87 -4.44
CA LEU A 73 23.89 -10.20 -4.75
C LEU A 73 22.85 -11.30 -4.53
N CYS A 74 22.00 -11.21 -3.49
CA CYS A 74 20.99 -12.21 -3.20
C CYS A 74 19.96 -12.35 -4.32
N TYR A 75 19.57 -11.26 -4.99
CA TYR A 75 18.60 -11.29 -6.09
C TYR A 75 19.10 -12.03 -7.34
N ARG A 76 20.42 -12.17 -7.50
CA ARG A 76 21.04 -12.85 -8.63
C ARG A 76 21.31 -14.33 -8.38
N ASN A 77 21.03 -14.81 -7.17
CA ASN A 77 21.38 -16.15 -6.72
C ASN A 77 20.13 -16.95 -6.28
N ASP A 78 20.34 -18.25 -6.03
CA ASP A 78 19.29 -19.17 -5.63
C ASP A 78 18.88 -19.01 -4.14
N SER A 79 17.94 -19.84 -3.69
CA SER A 79 17.38 -19.82 -2.33
C SER A 79 18.40 -20.03 -1.21
N LYS A 80 19.64 -20.45 -1.50
CA LYS A 80 20.70 -20.55 -0.47
C LYS A 80 21.06 -19.18 0.11
N TYR A 81 20.76 -18.10 -0.62
CA TYR A 81 21.00 -16.72 -0.17
C TYR A 81 19.84 -16.12 0.63
N ASP A 82 18.71 -16.82 0.78
CA ASP A 82 17.53 -16.27 1.47
C ASP A 82 17.83 -15.85 2.91
N LYS A 83 18.70 -16.58 3.62
CA LYS A 83 19.15 -16.21 4.97
C LYS A 83 20.00 -14.93 4.98
N ILE A 84 20.87 -14.78 3.98
CA ILE A 84 21.71 -13.57 3.80
C ILE A 84 20.81 -12.37 3.50
N GLN A 85 19.84 -12.54 2.61
CA GLN A 85 18.86 -11.51 2.25
C GLN A 85 18.10 -11.02 3.49
N CYS A 86 17.60 -11.96 4.30
CA CYS A 86 16.90 -11.64 5.56
C CYS A 86 17.79 -10.86 6.54
N GLU A 87 19.04 -11.29 6.75
CA GLU A 87 19.95 -10.56 7.64
C GLU A 87 20.37 -9.19 7.10
N CYS A 88 20.50 -9.01 5.78
CA CYS A 88 20.71 -7.70 5.18
C CYS A 88 19.56 -6.74 5.51
N LEU A 89 18.30 -7.18 5.37
CA LEU A 89 17.13 -6.36 5.69
C LEU A 89 17.08 -5.98 7.17
N LYS A 90 17.43 -6.91 8.07
CA LYS A 90 17.56 -6.61 9.51
C LYS A 90 18.68 -5.61 9.81
N CYS A 91 19.82 -5.70 9.12
CA CYS A 91 20.89 -4.72 9.23
C CYS A 91 20.42 -3.34 8.77
N LEU A 92 19.73 -3.25 7.64
CA LEU A 92 19.17 -1.98 7.13
C LEU A 92 18.18 -1.37 8.12
N ARG A 93 17.29 -2.19 8.70
CA ARG A 93 16.37 -1.76 9.77
C ARG A 93 17.11 -1.22 10.98
N ALA A 94 18.18 -1.89 11.42
CA ALA A 94 19.01 -1.41 12.54
C ALA A 94 19.72 -0.08 12.20
N ILE A 95 20.25 0.07 10.98
CA ILE A 95 20.86 1.32 10.50
C ILE A 95 19.85 2.47 10.56
N MET A 96 18.62 2.27 10.08
CA MET A 96 17.59 3.31 10.03
C MET A 96 16.90 3.59 11.37
N ASN A 97 17.26 2.89 12.45
CA ASN A 97 16.68 3.13 13.79
C ASN A 97 17.20 4.43 14.45
N ASN A 98 17.79 5.34 13.67
CA ASN A 98 18.26 6.65 14.09
C ASN A 98 18.24 7.62 12.89
N THR A 99 18.16 8.92 13.16
CA THR A 99 18.03 9.95 12.12
C THR A 99 19.21 9.98 11.14
N GLN A 100 20.42 9.67 11.60
CA GLN A 100 21.60 9.70 10.73
C GLN A 100 21.59 8.57 9.71
N GLY A 101 21.22 7.35 10.12
CA GLY A 101 21.06 6.21 9.21
C GLY A 101 19.92 6.41 8.23
N VAL A 102 18.81 7.05 8.63
CA VAL A 102 17.75 7.46 7.70
C VAL A 102 18.29 8.44 6.64
N LYS A 103 19.01 9.50 7.06
CA LYS A 103 19.63 10.44 6.11
C LYS A 103 20.58 9.76 5.13
N GLN A 104 21.40 8.82 5.62
CA GLN A 104 22.30 8.03 4.78
C GLN A 104 21.52 7.15 3.80
N MET A 105 20.49 6.43 4.25
CA MET A 105 19.59 5.68 3.37
C MET A 105 19.00 6.60 2.30
N PHE A 106 18.61 7.82 2.68
CA PHE A 106 17.96 8.74 1.75
C PHE A 106 18.90 9.30 0.69
N SER A 107 20.16 9.54 1.06
CA SER A 107 21.22 9.95 0.12
C SER A 107 21.54 8.92 -0.98
N GLN A 108 21.17 7.65 -0.79
CA GLN A 108 21.42 6.59 -1.76
C GLN A 108 20.19 6.40 -2.66
N LYS A 109 20.29 6.86 -3.91
CA LYS A 109 19.15 6.91 -4.86
C LYS A 109 18.40 5.58 -5.02
N GLU A 110 19.14 4.47 -5.11
CA GLU A 110 18.56 3.15 -5.39
C GLU A 110 18.28 2.31 -4.13
N ALA A 111 18.60 2.81 -2.94
CA ALA A 111 18.61 1.97 -1.74
C ALA A 111 17.22 1.42 -1.38
N LEU A 112 16.18 2.24 -1.47
CA LEU A 112 14.80 1.80 -1.21
C LEU A 112 14.30 0.88 -2.32
N THR A 113 14.66 1.12 -3.58
CA THR A 113 14.35 0.22 -4.71
C THR A 113 15.00 -1.15 -4.52
N ILE A 114 16.23 -1.21 -4.03
CA ILE A 114 16.89 -2.47 -3.65
C ILE A 114 16.07 -3.15 -2.55
N VAL A 115 15.65 -2.45 -1.49
CA VAL A 115 14.79 -3.05 -0.45
C VAL A 115 13.45 -3.55 -1.02
N ALA A 116 12.81 -2.77 -1.89
CA ALA A 116 11.53 -3.12 -2.51
C ALA A 116 11.61 -4.35 -3.43
N GLN A 117 12.80 -4.70 -3.93
CA GLN A 117 13.03 -6.00 -4.60
C GLN A 117 12.97 -7.19 -3.64
N SER A 118 12.86 -7.01 -2.33
CA SER A 118 12.54 -8.09 -1.39
C SER A 118 11.04 -8.31 -1.18
N LEU A 119 10.17 -7.49 -1.79
CA LEU A 119 8.73 -7.71 -1.79
C LEU A 119 8.39 -8.85 -2.76
N ASP A 120 8.54 -10.10 -2.34
CA ASP A 120 8.27 -11.29 -3.16
C ASP A 120 7.52 -12.35 -2.35
N ALA A 121 6.25 -12.55 -2.67
CA ALA A 121 5.41 -13.54 -2.02
C ALA A 121 5.84 -15.00 -2.29
N ASN A 122 6.74 -15.25 -3.24
CA ASN A 122 7.32 -16.57 -3.52
C ASN A 122 8.55 -16.88 -2.65
N LYS A 123 9.10 -15.89 -1.97
CA LYS A 123 10.22 -16.07 -1.04
C LYS A 123 9.71 -16.40 0.37
N PRO A 124 10.55 -16.94 1.26
CA PRO A 124 10.19 -17.17 2.65
C PRO A 124 9.57 -15.93 3.30
N ALA A 125 8.41 -16.11 3.97
CA ALA A 125 7.61 -15.03 4.57
C ALA A 125 8.42 -14.05 5.45
N VAL A 126 9.49 -14.53 6.11
CA VAL A 126 10.36 -13.70 6.95
C VAL A 126 11.12 -12.62 6.18
N ILE A 127 11.50 -12.86 4.92
CA ILE A 127 12.16 -11.87 4.07
C ILE A 127 11.17 -10.75 3.76
N MET A 128 9.97 -11.13 3.34
CA MET A 128 8.91 -10.19 3.03
C MET A 128 8.51 -9.37 4.25
N TYR A 129 8.39 -10.02 5.41
CA TYR A 129 8.13 -9.36 6.69
C TYR A 129 9.15 -8.26 7.01
N GLU A 130 10.45 -8.55 6.89
CA GLU A 130 11.49 -7.55 7.16
C GLU A 130 11.51 -6.41 6.12
N ALA A 131 11.29 -6.73 4.83
CA ALA A 131 11.23 -5.73 3.77
C ALA A 131 10.05 -4.77 3.95
N VAL A 132 8.85 -5.31 4.20
CA VAL A 132 7.63 -4.55 4.44
C VAL A 132 7.79 -3.65 5.66
N ARG A 133 8.40 -4.14 6.75
CA ARG A 133 8.63 -3.33 7.95
C ARG A 133 9.58 -2.15 7.72
N VAL A 134 10.64 -2.36 6.94
CA VAL A 134 11.52 -1.26 6.54
C VAL A 134 10.74 -0.21 5.77
N LEU A 135 9.98 -0.62 4.74
CA LEU A 135 9.26 0.31 3.89
C LEU A 135 8.12 1.01 4.64
N ALA A 136 7.39 0.32 5.52
CA ALA A 136 6.32 0.91 6.32
C ALA A 136 6.87 1.99 7.27
N ALA A 137 8.01 1.73 7.91
CA ALA A 137 8.66 2.72 8.75
C ALA A 137 9.13 3.94 7.96
N VAL A 138 9.75 3.72 6.78
CA VAL A 138 10.21 4.81 5.91
C VAL A 138 9.06 5.63 5.35
N CYS A 139 7.93 5.00 5.01
CA CYS A 139 6.76 5.65 4.45
C CYS A 139 6.20 6.76 5.36
N LEU A 140 6.38 6.62 6.68
CA LEU A 140 5.91 7.58 7.68
C LEU A 140 6.93 8.69 8.01
N ILE A 141 8.08 8.74 7.32
CA ILE A 141 9.13 9.74 7.59
C ILE A 141 8.93 10.96 6.68
N PRO A 142 8.57 12.13 7.22
CA PRO A 142 8.47 13.35 6.42
C PRO A 142 9.86 13.94 6.10
N PRO A 143 9.97 14.77 5.03
CA PRO A 143 8.92 15.09 4.07
C PRO A 143 8.75 14.01 2.97
N ASP A 144 9.84 13.36 2.55
CA ASP A 144 9.85 12.60 1.29
C ASP A 144 9.65 11.08 1.43
N GLY A 145 9.49 10.57 2.66
CA GLY A 145 9.51 9.12 2.92
C GLY A 145 8.42 8.35 2.19
N HIS A 146 7.20 8.89 2.15
CA HIS A 146 6.07 8.31 1.42
C HIS A 146 6.34 8.22 -0.08
N GLU A 147 6.67 9.34 -0.71
CA GLU A 147 6.93 9.42 -2.16
C GLU A 147 8.03 8.45 -2.58
N ARG A 148 9.11 8.35 -1.80
CA ARG A 148 10.24 7.46 -2.11
C ARG A 148 9.92 5.99 -1.93
N VAL A 149 9.01 5.63 -1.02
CA VAL A 149 8.51 4.24 -0.89
C VAL A 149 7.63 3.90 -2.10
N ILE A 150 6.76 4.81 -2.53
CA ILE A 150 5.92 4.61 -3.72
C ILE A 150 6.77 4.49 -4.98
N GLU A 151 7.78 5.35 -5.16
CA GLU A 151 8.74 5.26 -6.26
C GLU A 151 9.47 3.90 -6.23
N ALA A 152 9.98 3.48 -5.07
CA ALA A 152 10.69 2.22 -4.93
C ALA A 152 9.83 0.98 -5.26
N ILE A 153 8.57 0.96 -4.81
CA ILE A 153 7.61 -0.11 -5.13
C ILE A 153 7.31 -0.12 -6.63
N THR A 154 7.13 1.06 -7.24
CA THR A 154 6.88 1.21 -8.68
C THR A 154 8.05 0.68 -9.50
N MET A 155 9.27 1.14 -9.21
CA MET A 155 10.49 0.68 -9.89
C MET A 155 10.70 -0.83 -9.72
N SER A 156 10.46 -1.39 -8.52
CA SER A 156 10.54 -2.84 -8.28
C SER A 156 9.53 -3.61 -9.13
N GLY A 157 8.29 -3.10 -9.23
CA GLY A 157 7.24 -3.65 -10.09
C GLY A 157 7.63 -3.64 -11.57
N GLU A 158 8.16 -2.54 -12.07
CA GLU A 158 8.63 -2.39 -13.46
C GLU A 158 9.77 -3.35 -13.79
N MET A 159 10.78 -3.45 -12.91
CA MET A 159 11.90 -4.39 -13.07
C MET A 159 11.43 -5.85 -13.21
N ARG A 160 10.34 -6.19 -12.52
CA ARG A 160 9.72 -7.52 -12.54
C ARG A 160 8.61 -7.65 -13.58
N ARG A 161 8.29 -6.59 -14.31
CA ARG A 161 7.20 -6.53 -15.30
C ARG A 161 5.85 -6.94 -14.71
N LEU A 162 5.58 -6.52 -13.48
CA LEU A 162 4.30 -6.74 -12.84
C LEU A 162 3.25 -5.83 -13.48
N THR A 163 2.03 -6.33 -13.65
CA THR A 163 0.89 -5.51 -14.07
C THR A 163 0.49 -4.53 -12.97
N ASN A 164 0.48 -4.97 -11.72
CA ASN A 164 0.13 -4.17 -10.55
C ASN A 164 1.35 -4.08 -9.61
N ARG A 165 1.83 -2.88 -9.30
CA ARG A 165 3.00 -2.67 -8.44
C ARG A 165 2.78 -3.14 -6.99
N PHE A 166 1.54 -3.09 -6.51
CA PHE A 166 1.18 -3.55 -5.17
C PHE A 166 0.89 -5.06 -5.06
N GLN A 167 0.90 -5.79 -6.18
CA GLN A 167 0.57 -7.23 -6.20
C GLN A 167 1.35 -8.03 -5.14
N PRO A 168 2.67 -7.85 -4.96
CA PRO A 168 3.39 -8.65 -3.98
C PRO A 168 2.89 -8.43 -2.56
N VAL A 169 2.60 -7.17 -2.18
CA VAL A 169 2.13 -6.81 -0.84
C VAL A 169 0.72 -7.36 -0.59
N VAL A 170 -0.16 -7.23 -1.57
CA VAL A 170 -1.53 -7.78 -1.50
C VAL A 170 -1.51 -9.30 -1.42
N ASP A 171 -0.70 -9.97 -2.24
CA ASP A 171 -0.52 -11.43 -2.19
C ASP A 171 0.00 -11.90 -0.81
N ALA A 172 0.95 -11.17 -0.23
CA ALA A 172 1.50 -11.48 1.08
C ALA A 172 0.50 -11.22 2.22
N LEU A 173 -0.35 -10.21 2.10
CA LEU A 173 -1.46 -9.97 3.02
C LEU A 173 -2.47 -11.12 2.98
N ILE A 174 -2.80 -11.63 1.79
CA ILE A 174 -3.82 -12.70 1.64
C ILE A 174 -3.24 -14.06 2.08
N LYS A 175 -2.06 -14.43 1.56
CA LYS A 175 -1.47 -15.77 1.72
C LYS A 175 -0.54 -15.89 2.93
N GLY A 176 -0.17 -14.78 3.56
CA GLY A 176 0.80 -14.73 4.64
C GLY A 176 0.29 -15.31 5.96
N ASN A 177 1.20 -15.52 6.90
CA ASN A 177 0.84 -15.79 8.29
C ASN A 177 0.39 -14.50 9.00
N ALA A 178 -0.26 -14.63 10.16
CA ALA A 178 -0.76 -13.52 10.98
C ALA A 178 0.19 -12.31 11.06
N GLN A 179 1.45 -12.54 11.43
CA GLN A 179 2.44 -11.45 11.56
C GLN A 179 2.74 -10.74 10.24
N LEU A 180 2.81 -11.49 9.13
CA LEU A 180 3.04 -10.91 7.81
C LEU A 180 1.81 -10.10 7.35
N ARG A 181 0.60 -10.58 7.63
CA ARG A 181 -0.65 -9.86 7.31
C ARG A 181 -0.68 -8.50 7.97
N VAL A 182 -0.41 -8.46 9.29
CA VAL A 182 -0.39 -7.23 10.08
C VAL A 182 0.57 -6.20 9.48
N VAL A 183 1.80 -6.57 9.16
CA VAL A 183 2.78 -5.60 8.63
C VAL A 183 2.47 -5.18 7.19
N CYS A 184 1.89 -6.07 6.36
CA CYS A 184 1.45 -5.71 5.01
C CYS A 184 0.31 -4.69 5.06
N LEU A 185 -0.67 -4.91 5.93
CA LEU A 185 -1.76 -3.95 6.10
C LEU A 185 -1.27 -2.64 6.74
N GLN A 186 -0.30 -2.69 7.64
CA GLN A 186 0.36 -1.50 8.18
C GLN A 186 1.07 -0.68 7.09
N LEU A 187 1.76 -1.33 6.14
CA LEU A 187 2.34 -0.64 4.98
C LEU A 187 1.24 -0.04 4.09
N ILE A 188 0.17 -0.78 3.81
CA ILE A 188 -0.97 -0.29 3.05
C ILE A 188 -1.57 0.95 3.72
N ASN A 189 -1.81 0.90 5.03
CA ASN A 189 -2.28 2.05 5.81
C ASN A 189 -1.33 3.24 5.67
N ALA A 190 -0.03 3.05 5.90
CA ALA A 190 0.95 4.12 5.74
C ALA A 190 0.92 4.73 4.31
N ILE A 191 0.71 3.91 3.29
CA ILE A 191 0.61 4.38 1.90
C ILE A 191 -0.67 5.19 1.66
N VAL A 192 -1.83 4.74 2.13
CA VAL A 192 -3.11 5.38 1.79
C VAL A 192 -3.48 6.53 2.73
N THR A 193 -2.96 6.58 3.96
CA THR A 193 -3.37 7.57 4.97
C THR A 193 -2.38 8.72 5.14
N THR A 194 -1.14 8.58 4.68
CA THR A 194 -0.12 9.65 4.80
C THR A 194 -0.39 10.88 3.92
N PRO A 195 -0.90 10.75 2.67
CA PRO A 195 -1.12 11.93 1.84
C PRO A 195 -2.26 12.85 2.30
N ASP A 196 -2.04 14.16 2.26
CA ASP A 196 -3.06 15.16 2.60
C ASP A 196 -4.13 15.32 1.49
N ASP A 197 -3.76 15.05 0.24
CA ASP A 197 -4.67 15.18 -0.90
C ASP A 197 -5.61 13.96 -1.04
N LEU A 198 -6.92 14.22 -0.96
CA LEU A 198 -7.97 13.20 -1.08
C LEU A 198 -7.89 12.43 -2.41
N GLU A 199 -7.66 13.12 -3.52
CA GLU A 199 -7.65 12.48 -4.84
C GLU A 199 -6.51 11.45 -4.92
N PHE A 200 -5.34 11.80 -4.38
CA PHE A 200 -4.22 10.88 -4.30
C PHE A 200 -4.45 9.72 -3.31
N ARG A 201 -5.10 9.96 -2.16
CA ARG A 201 -5.51 8.87 -1.25
C ARG A 201 -6.48 7.89 -1.91
N LEU A 202 -7.51 8.41 -2.60
CA LEU A 202 -8.49 7.61 -3.34
C LEU A 202 -7.80 6.84 -4.47
N HIS A 203 -6.91 7.47 -5.23
CA HIS A 203 -6.13 6.82 -6.29
C HIS A 203 -5.37 5.59 -5.77
N LEU A 204 -4.57 5.76 -4.70
CA LEU A 204 -3.77 4.69 -4.13
C LEU A 204 -4.63 3.58 -3.53
N ARG A 205 -5.69 3.94 -2.79
CA ARG A 205 -6.60 2.96 -2.20
C ARG A 205 -7.30 2.15 -3.29
N ASN A 206 -7.82 2.80 -4.32
CA ASN A 206 -8.55 2.14 -5.40
C ASN A 206 -7.62 1.21 -6.22
N GLU A 207 -6.36 1.59 -6.41
CA GLU A 207 -5.35 0.72 -7.01
C GLU A 207 -5.12 -0.56 -6.18
N ILE A 208 -4.94 -0.44 -4.87
CA ILE A 208 -4.74 -1.58 -3.96
C ILE A 208 -5.99 -2.46 -3.89
N MET A 209 -7.17 -1.86 -3.83
CA MET A 209 -8.45 -2.56 -3.83
C MET A 209 -8.63 -3.42 -5.09
N ARG A 210 -8.38 -2.86 -6.28
CA ARG A 210 -8.43 -3.57 -7.56
C ARG A 210 -7.33 -4.62 -7.74
N THR A 211 -6.21 -4.48 -7.03
CA THR A 211 -5.12 -5.47 -7.07
C THR A 211 -5.55 -6.81 -6.44
N GLY A 212 -6.63 -6.83 -5.65
CA GLY A 212 -7.23 -8.04 -5.08
C GLY A 212 -7.68 -7.91 -3.62
N LEU A 213 -7.41 -6.77 -2.97
CA LEU A 213 -7.85 -6.56 -1.58
C LEU A 213 -9.37 -6.51 -1.47
N MET A 214 -10.08 -5.97 -2.49
CA MET A 214 -11.54 -5.86 -2.46
C MET A 214 -12.25 -7.20 -2.24
N ASP A 215 -11.73 -8.28 -2.84
CA ASP A 215 -12.34 -9.61 -2.75
C ASP A 215 -12.06 -10.31 -1.40
N GLU A 216 -11.04 -9.86 -0.67
CA GLU A 216 -10.53 -10.54 0.53
C GLU A 216 -10.81 -9.78 1.84
N LEU A 217 -11.33 -8.55 1.78
CA LEU A 217 -11.64 -7.75 2.97
C LEU A 217 -12.55 -8.48 3.96
N ASP A 218 -13.68 -9.03 3.48
CA ASP A 218 -14.63 -9.79 4.31
C ASP A 218 -13.96 -11.01 4.98
N THR A 219 -12.99 -11.64 4.31
CA THR A 219 -12.23 -12.77 4.86
C THR A 219 -11.29 -12.27 5.96
N LEU A 220 -10.55 -11.20 5.71
CA LEU A 220 -9.61 -10.61 6.66
C LEU A 220 -10.32 -10.09 7.92
N GLU A 221 -11.49 -9.47 7.79
CA GLU A 221 -12.32 -9.04 8.92
C GLU A 221 -12.76 -10.23 9.80
N LYS A 222 -13.25 -11.30 9.18
CA LYS A 222 -13.62 -12.53 9.91
C LYS A 222 -12.43 -13.17 10.61
N GLU A 223 -11.26 -13.19 9.99
CA GLU A 223 -10.03 -13.71 10.60
C GLU A 223 -9.60 -12.87 11.81
N GLY A 224 -9.67 -11.55 11.68
CA GLY A 224 -9.33 -10.63 12.77
C GLY A 224 -10.27 -10.80 13.98
N ASP A 225 -11.58 -10.87 13.74
CA ASP A 225 -12.60 -11.13 14.79
C ASP A 225 -12.41 -12.48 15.51
N GLN A 226 -11.78 -13.46 14.84
CA GLN A 226 -11.53 -14.79 15.38
C GLN A 226 -10.28 -14.88 16.26
N GLY A 227 -9.51 -13.79 16.44
CA GLY A 227 -8.48 -13.72 17.48
C GLY A 227 -7.17 -13.03 17.11
N ASP A 228 -7.05 -12.39 15.95
CA ASP A 228 -5.87 -11.56 15.62
C ASP A 228 -6.15 -10.08 15.90
N GLU A 229 -5.97 -9.68 17.16
CA GLU A 229 -6.21 -8.31 17.62
C GLU A 229 -5.36 -7.27 16.87
N GLN A 230 -4.12 -7.63 16.49
CA GLN A 230 -3.25 -6.71 15.75
C GLN A 230 -3.73 -6.50 14.32
N LEU A 231 -4.22 -7.56 13.66
CA LEU A 231 -4.85 -7.45 12.35
C LEU A 231 -6.11 -6.59 12.43
N ASN A 232 -6.96 -6.82 13.44
CA ASN A 232 -8.17 -6.04 13.67
C ASN A 232 -7.90 -4.54 13.87
N VAL A 233 -6.85 -4.18 14.61
CA VAL A 233 -6.44 -2.78 14.74
C VAL A 233 -6.08 -2.17 13.38
N GLN A 234 -5.33 -2.90 12.54
CA GLN A 234 -4.93 -2.38 11.22
C GLN A 234 -6.10 -2.32 10.23
N LEU A 235 -7.03 -3.29 10.27
CA LEU A 235 -8.26 -3.26 9.46
C LEU A 235 -9.14 -2.08 9.87
N LYS A 236 -9.31 -1.86 11.17
CA LYS A 236 -10.06 -0.73 11.67
C LYS A 236 -9.49 0.61 11.18
N ILE A 237 -8.17 0.80 11.25
CA ILE A 237 -7.51 2.00 10.71
C ILE A 237 -7.81 2.17 9.22
N PHE A 238 -7.70 1.09 8.44
CA PHE A 238 -7.97 1.13 6.99
C PHE A 238 -9.41 1.53 6.69
N LEU A 239 -10.37 0.91 7.39
CA LEU A 239 -11.81 1.12 7.18
C LEU A 239 -12.27 2.49 7.69
N ASP A 240 -11.82 2.92 8.87
CA ASP A 240 -12.16 4.24 9.42
C ASP A 240 -11.68 5.35 8.46
N HIS A 241 -10.44 5.30 7.97
CA HIS A 241 -9.94 6.27 6.99
C HIS A 241 -10.62 6.18 5.63
N LYS A 242 -11.05 4.98 5.20
CA LYS A 242 -11.85 4.84 3.98
C LYS A 242 -13.18 5.56 4.13
N GLU A 243 -13.85 5.43 5.28
CA GLU A 243 -15.11 6.13 5.54
C GLU A 243 -14.91 7.65 5.67
N GLU A 244 -13.83 8.11 6.32
CA GLU A 244 -13.47 9.53 6.37
C GLU A 244 -13.28 10.12 4.97
N ASP A 245 -12.54 9.44 4.09
CA ASP A 245 -12.34 9.87 2.69
C ASP A 245 -13.65 9.91 1.92
N TYR A 246 -14.57 8.98 2.20
CA TYR A 246 -15.90 9.00 1.61
C TYR A 246 -16.74 10.19 2.08
N TYR A 247 -16.70 10.52 3.38
CA TYR A 247 -17.36 11.72 3.89
C TYR A 247 -16.78 13.00 3.29
N GLU A 248 -15.45 13.09 3.15
CA GLU A 248 -14.80 14.23 2.49
C GLU A 248 -15.24 14.34 1.02
N LEU A 249 -15.31 13.20 0.30
CA LEU A 249 -15.79 13.16 -1.08
C LEU A 249 -17.23 13.66 -1.21
N ILE A 250 -18.13 13.24 -0.31
CA ILE A 250 -19.52 13.72 -0.27
C ILE A 250 -19.56 15.23 -0.01
N GLN A 251 -18.76 15.74 0.93
CA GLN A 251 -18.71 17.18 1.22
C GLN A 251 -18.21 17.99 0.02
N ARG A 252 -17.23 17.49 -0.73
CA ARG A 252 -16.79 18.10 -1.99
C ARG A 252 -17.90 18.10 -3.03
N PHE A 253 -18.63 16.99 -3.15
CA PHE A 253 -19.79 16.91 -4.05
C PHE A 253 -20.90 17.91 -3.68
N ASP A 254 -21.24 18.03 -2.39
CA ASP A 254 -22.22 19.01 -1.92
C ASP A 254 -21.75 20.45 -2.19
N SER A 255 -20.46 20.73 -2.04
CA SER A 255 -19.88 22.02 -2.37
C SER A 255 -20.02 22.35 -3.86
N VAL A 256 -19.72 21.38 -4.74
CA VAL A 256 -19.93 21.53 -6.20
C VAL A 256 -21.39 21.80 -6.52
N ARG A 257 -22.35 21.14 -5.85
CA ARG A 257 -23.79 21.40 -6.05
C ARG A 257 -24.23 22.80 -5.65
N MET A 258 -23.54 23.42 -4.68
CA MET A 258 -23.83 24.79 -4.27
C MET A 258 -23.17 25.83 -5.18
N GLU A 259 -21.96 25.54 -5.67
CA GLU A 259 -21.18 26.46 -6.51
C GLU A 259 -21.60 26.43 -7.99
N VAL A 260 -22.01 25.25 -8.47
CA VAL A 260 -22.42 25.01 -9.86
C VAL A 260 -23.93 24.71 -9.89
N ASP A 261 -24.72 25.76 -9.73
CA ASP A 261 -26.19 25.68 -9.68
C ASP A 261 -26.88 25.95 -11.04
N ASP A 262 -26.13 26.38 -12.06
CA ASP A 262 -26.57 26.48 -13.45
C ASP A 262 -26.17 25.26 -14.29
N VAL A 263 -27.11 24.79 -15.12
CA VAL A 263 -26.94 23.60 -15.96
C VAL A 263 -25.92 23.83 -17.09
N ASN A 264 -25.86 25.02 -17.67
CA ASN A 264 -24.93 25.31 -18.76
C ASN A 264 -23.50 25.39 -18.25
N ASP A 265 -23.30 26.02 -17.08
CA ASP A 265 -22.00 26.08 -16.43
C ASP A 265 -21.49 24.67 -16.07
N CYS A 266 -22.35 23.83 -15.47
CA CYS A 266 -22.03 22.43 -15.19
C CYS A 266 -21.68 21.65 -16.45
N PHE A 267 -22.47 21.82 -17.51
CA PHE A 267 -22.23 21.15 -18.79
C PHE A 267 -20.89 21.56 -19.41
N GLU A 268 -20.56 22.85 -19.44
CA GLU A 268 -19.29 23.32 -19.99
C GLU A 268 -18.09 22.81 -19.18
N VAL A 269 -18.19 22.75 -17.86
CA VAL A 269 -17.14 22.13 -17.02
C VAL A 269 -16.96 20.65 -17.38
N VAL A 270 -18.04 19.86 -17.39
CA VAL A 270 -17.98 18.41 -17.71
C VAL A 270 -17.46 18.17 -19.13
N LYS A 271 -17.92 18.95 -20.10
CA LYS A 271 -17.45 18.92 -21.48
C LYS A 271 -15.95 19.20 -21.57
N ASN A 272 -15.48 20.23 -20.88
CA ASN A 272 -14.06 20.58 -20.88
C ASN A 272 -13.17 19.53 -20.19
N LEU A 273 -13.71 18.82 -19.19
CA LEU A 273 -12.99 17.71 -18.52
C LEU A 273 -12.75 16.51 -19.45
N VAL A 274 -13.67 16.24 -20.38
CA VAL A 274 -13.56 15.06 -21.27
C VAL A 274 -13.06 15.39 -22.67
N MET A 275 -13.01 16.66 -23.05
CA MET A 275 -12.58 17.12 -24.37
C MET A 275 -11.18 16.60 -24.72
N ASP A 276 -11.02 16.13 -25.95
CA ASP A 276 -9.78 15.53 -26.48
C ASP A 276 -9.30 14.29 -25.70
N SER A 277 -10.19 13.66 -24.91
CA SER A 277 -9.90 12.43 -24.18
C SER A 277 -10.65 11.22 -24.75
N PRO A 278 -10.21 9.98 -24.44
CA PRO A 278 -10.97 8.78 -24.76
C PRO A 278 -12.39 8.74 -24.13
N ALA A 279 -12.68 9.60 -23.16
CA ALA A 279 -13.98 9.68 -22.51
C ALA A 279 -15.03 10.48 -23.31
N GLU A 280 -14.59 11.36 -24.21
CA GLU A 280 -15.46 12.28 -24.97
C GLU A 280 -16.61 11.59 -25.72
N PRO A 281 -16.39 10.47 -26.46
CA PRO A 281 -17.47 9.80 -27.17
C PRO A 281 -18.54 9.23 -26.24
N TYR A 282 -18.19 8.88 -25.00
CA TYR A 282 -19.14 8.34 -24.02
C TYR A 282 -20.04 9.45 -23.46
N LEU A 283 -19.52 10.65 -23.20
CA LEU A 283 -20.36 11.79 -22.80
C LEU A 283 -21.37 12.13 -23.91
N LEU A 284 -20.92 12.20 -25.16
CA LEU A 284 -21.81 12.43 -26.30
C LEU A 284 -22.92 11.37 -26.37
N SER A 285 -22.55 10.10 -26.24
CA SER A 285 -23.50 8.99 -26.25
C SER A 285 -24.52 9.12 -25.11
N ILE A 286 -24.10 9.43 -23.89
CA ILE A 286 -25.01 9.64 -22.74
C ILE A 286 -26.05 10.71 -23.08
N LEU A 287 -25.61 11.88 -23.57
CA LEU A 287 -26.51 12.99 -23.94
C LEU A 287 -27.47 12.60 -25.06
N GLN A 288 -26.99 11.86 -26.07
CA GLN A 288 -27.84 11.35 -27.15
C GLN A 288 -28.92 10.41 -26.61
N HIS A 289 -28.63 9.52 -25.66
CA HIS A 289 -29.62 8.65 -25.05
C HIS A 289 -30.68 9.44 -24.26
N LEU A 290 -30.29 10.54 -23.59
CA LEU A 290 -31.24 11.41 -22.88
C LEU A 290 -32.26 12.06 -23.84
N LEU A 291 -31.90 12.32 -25.11
CA LEU A 291 -32.82 12.84 -26.14
C LEU A 291 -33.93 11.84 -26.51
N PHE A 292 -33.73 10.53 -26.28
CA PHE A 292 -34.71 9.48 -26.59
C PHE A 292 -35.67 9.17 -25.43
N ILE A 293 -35.54 9.84 -24.28
CA ILE A 293 -36.51 9.71 -23.19
C ILE A 293 -37.87 10.26 -23.65
N ARG A 294 -38.90 9.42 -23.56
CA ARG A 294 -40.26 9.72 -24.04
C ARG A 294 -40.77 11.06 -23.51
N ASP A 295 -41.45 11.79 -24.39
CA ASP A 295 -42.15 13.04 -24.06
C ASP A 295 -43.48 12.80 -23.36
N ASP A 296 -43.37 12.32 -22.12
CA ASP A 296 -44.49 12.10 -21.22
C ASP A 296 -44.24 12.87 -19.92
N THR A 297 -45.17 13.75 -19.55
CA THR A 297 -45.02 14.66 -18.40
C THR A 297 -44.93 13.95 -17.05
N LEU A 298 -45.49 12.74 -16.92
CA LEU A 298 -45.49 11.97 -15.68
C LEU A 298 -44.29 11.01 -15.62
N ILE A 299 -43.95 10.41 -16.76
CA ILE A 299 -42.93 9.35 -16.82
C ILE A 299 -41.52 9.91 -17.03
N ARG A 300 -41.36 11.04 -17.73
CA ARG A 300 -40.03 11.64 -17.97
C ARG A 300 -39.27 11.96 -16.67
N PRO A 301 -39.88 12.58 -15.63
CA PRO A 301 -39.19 12.79 -14.36
C PRO A 301 -38.73 11.49 -13.69
N ALA A 302 -39.49 10.40 -13.84
CA ALA A 302 -39.12 9.10 -13.29
C ALA A 302 -37.88 8.51 -13.96
N TYR A 303 -37.74 8.67 -15.29
CA TYR A 303 -36.53 8.28 -16.02
C TYR A 303 -35.30 9.07 -15.55
N TYR A 304 -35.41 10.40 -15.45
CA TYR A 304 -34.30 11.24 -15.00
C TYR A 304 -33.89 10.92 -13.56
N LYS A 305 -34.86 10.67 -12.67
CA LYS A 305 -34.57 10.25 -11.29
C LYS A 305 -33.83 8.91 -11.25
N LEU A 306 -34.24 7.95 -12.07
CA LEU A 306 -33.56 6.66 -12.15
C LEU A 306 -32.12 6.79 -12.67
N ILE A 307 -31.92 7.61 -13.70
CA ILE A 307 -30.59 7.85 -14.26
C ILE A 307 -29.70 8.57 -13.24
N GLU A 308 -30.21 9.60 -12.57
CA GLU A 308 -29.48 10.35 -11.54
C GLU A 308 -29.03 9.44 -10.39
N GLU A 309 -29.90 8.57 -9.89
CA GLU A 309 -29.55 7.59 -8.86
C GLU A 309 -28.47 6.61 -9.35
N CYS A 310 -28.60 6.09 -10.57
CA CYS A 310 -27.59 5.22 -11.16
C CYS A 310 -26.23 5.93 -11.27
N VAL A 311 -26.20 7.19 -11.72
CA VAL A 311 -24.98 8.00 -11.81
C VAL A 311 -24.39 8.21 -10.41
N SER A 312 -25.21 8.54 -9.41
CA SER A 312 -24.80 8.68 -8.01
C SER A 312 -24.14 7.41 -7.47
N GLN A 313 -24.76 6.24 -7.66
CA GLN A 313 -24.20 4.95 -7.21
C GLN A 313 -22.93 4.53 -7.96
N ILE A 314 -22.72 5.01 -9.20
CA ILE A 314 -21.50 4.77 -9.98
C ILE A 314 -20.37 5.70 -9.52
N VAL A 315 -20.64 6.99 -9.38
CA VAL A 315 -19.62 8.01 -9.07
C VAL A 315 -19.22 7.95 -7.59
N LEU A 316 -20.16 7.66 -6.70
CA LEU A 316 -19.94 7.55 -5.25
C LEU A 316 -19.82 6.08 -4.78
N HIS A 317 -19.37 5.19 -5.67
CA HIS A 317 -19.41 3.75 -5.45
C HIS A 317 -18.68 3.30 -4.17
N ARG A 318 -19.33 2.44 -3.37
CA ARG A 318 -18.77 1.69 -2.23
C ARG A 318 -17.83 2.48 -1.29
N GLY A 319 -18.16 3.73 -0.99
CA GLY A 319 -17.33 4.54 -0.10
C GLY A 319 -16.10 5.14 -0.80
N GLY A 320 -16.25 5.60 -2.06
CA GLY A 320 -15.17 6.19 -2.86
C GLY A 320 -14.28 5.17 -3.58
N CYS A 321 -14.64 3.89 -3.56
CA CYS A 321 -13.92 2.85 -4.29
C CYS A 321 -14.43 2.75 -5.73
N ASP A 322 -13.52 2.85 -6.70
CA ASP A 322 -13.88 2.67 -8.11
C ASP A 322 -14.55 1.30 -8.34
N PRO A 323 -15.57 1.23 -9.21
CA PRO A 323 -16.07 -0.05 -9.69
C PRO A 323 -14.94 -0.91 -10.28
N ASP A 324 -15.00 -2.21 -10.06
CA ASP A 324 -14.10 -3.13 -10.75
C ASP A 324 -14.55 -3.30 -12.21
N PHE A 325 -13.91 -2.55 -13.10
CA PHE A 325 -14.15 -2.61 -14.55
C PHE A 325 -13.45 -3.79 -15.25
N ALA A 326 -12.53 -4.49 -14.56
CA ALA A 326 -11.78 -5.62 -15.12
C ALA A 326 -12.51 -6.95 -14.91
N MET A 327 -13.21 -7.09 -13.78
CA MET A 327 -14.14 -8.19 -13.57
C MET A 327 -15.40 -7.95 -14.42
N THR A 328 -15.64 -8.78 -15.43
CA THR A 328 -16.91 -8.90 -16.18
C THR A 328 -18.10 -9.36 -15.30
N ARG A 329 -18.06 -9.10 -14.00
CA ARG A 329 -19.16 -9.34 -13.06
C ARG A 329 -20.17 -8.21 -13.21
N ARG A 330 -21.45 -8.56 -13.08
CA ARG A 330 -22.56 -7.61 -13.19
C ARG A 330 -22.35 -6.49 -12.18
N PHE A 331 -22.23 -5.25 -12.66
CA PHE A 331 -22.35 -4.07 -11.80
C PHE A 331 -23.79 -4.05 -11.25
N GLN A 332 -23.95 -4.38 -9.98
CA GLN A 332 -25.26 -4.45 -9.34
C GLN A 332 -25.63 -3.06 -8.83
N ILE A 333 -26.52 -2.39 -9.56
CA ILE A 333 -27.18 -1.17 -9.09
C ILE A 333 -28.48 -1.61 -8.41
N ASP A 334 -28.65 -1.29 -7.13
CA ASP A 334 -29.91 -1.53 -6.45
C ASP A 334 -30.89 -0.40 -6.79
N VAL A 335 -31.76 -0.67 -7.76
CA VAL A 335 -32.81 0.26 -8.20
C VAL A 335 -34.16 -0.03 -7.54
N GLN A 336 -34.27 -1.11 -6.76
CA GLN A 336 -35.55 -1.56 -6.20
C GLN A 336 -36.18 -0.54 -5.24
N PRO A 337 -35.45 0.06 -4.28
CA PRO A 337 -35.99 1.10 -3.40
C PRO A 337 -36.51 2.33 -4.18
N LEU A 338 -35.87 2.62 -5.32
CA LEU A 338 -36.24 3.75 -6.15
C LEU A 338 -37.55 3.49 -6.91
N ILE A 339 -37.70 2.28 -7.46
CA ILE A 339 -38.93 1.84 -8.12
C ILE A 339 -40.09 1.90 -7.13
N ASP A 340 -39.88 1.41 -5.90
CA ASP A 340 -40.92 1.41 -4.87
C ASP A 340 -41.36 2.84 -4.51
N SER A 341 -40.42 3.78 -4.35
CA SER A 341 -40.69 5.20 -4.13
C SER A 341 -41.45 5.86 -5.29
N LEU A 342 -41.12 5.51 -6.53
CA LEU A 342 -41.80 6.03 -7.73
C LEU A 342 -43.24 5.49 -7.83
N VAL A 343 -43.44 4.19 -7.53
CA VAL A 343 -44.76 3.55 -7.49
C VAL A 343 -45.62 4.16 -6.40
N GLU A 344 -45.09 4.40 -5.20
CA GLU A 344 -45.82 5.00 -4.09
C GLU A 344 -46.26 6.44 -4.40
N LYS A 345 -45.37 7.28 -4.96
CA LYS A 345 -45.73 8.63 -5.41
C LYS A 345 -46.83 8.62 -6.48
N SER A 346 -46.77 7.68 -7.43
CA SER A 346 -47.80 7.54 -8.46
C SER A 346 -49.18 7.20 -7.89
N LYS A 347 -49.25 6.34 -6.86
CA LYS A 347 -50.50 5.96 -6.19
C LYS A 347 -51.14 7.15 -5.46
N VAL A 348 -50.33 7.91 -4.72
CA VAL A 348 -50.79 9.12 -4.01
C VAL A 348 -51.30 10.19 -4.98
N GLU A 349 -50.69 10.32 -6.17
CA GLU A 349 -51.14 11.28 -7.18
C GLU A 349 -52.45 10.85 -7.87
N VAL A 350 -52.68 9.55 -8.04
CA VAL A 350 -53.95 8.99 -8.53
C VAL A 350 -55.06 9.17 -7.49
N GLU A 351 -54.77 8.94 -6.20
CA GLU A 351 -55.73 9.16 -5.11
C GLU A 351 -56.11 10.63 -4.92
N ARG A 352 -55.22 11.58 -5.24
CA ARG A 352 -55.52 13.03 -5.22
C ARG A 352 -56.37 13.51 -6.40
N ARG A 353 -56.49 12.71 -7.46
CA ARG A 353 -57.26 13.04 -8.68
C ARG A 353 -58.66 12.42 -8.70
N LEU A 354 -58.98 11.56 -7.73
CA LEU A 354 -60.29 11.01 -7.43
C LEU A 354 -60.96 11.85 -6.32
#